data_AF-A0A950L226-F1
#
_entry.id   AF-A0A950L226-F1
#
_cell.length_a   1.000
_cell.length_b   1.000
_cell.length_c   1.000
_cell.angle_alpha   90.00
_cell.angle_beta   90.00
_cell.angle_gamma   90.00
#
_symmetry.space_group_name_H-M   'P 1'
#
loop_
_entity.id
_entity.type
_entity.pdbx_description
1 polymer ?
#
loop_
_entity_poly.entity_id
_entity_poly.type
_entity_poly.pdbx_seq_one_letter_code
_entity_poly.pdbx_strand_id
1 'polypeptide(L)'
;LLFVVGRMGALGPLLGALHVQVAFTTSAVVLAQLFVGAPFYVRAARAGFAAVERVYEEASATLGMGPLRTFARVTVPLALPALAGGAVLAWARALGEFGATIMFAGNLPGVTQTLPLAVYLGLESGDVDLAAALAVVLVTVALAVVAAARALERRAA
;
A
#
# COMPACT_ATOMS: atom_id res chain seq x y z
N LEU A 1 2.28 0.17 15.14
CA LEU A 1 3.10 1.28 14.61
C LEU A 1 3.54 2.24 15.70
N LEU A 2 2.62 2.91 16.41
CA LEU A 2 2.96 3.88 17.47
C LEU A 2 3.87 3.31 18.57
N PHE A 3 3.58 2.12 19.09
CA PHE A 3 4.40 1.47 20.13
C PHE A 3 5.78 0.98 19.65
N VAL A 4 5.99 0.86 18.33
CA VAL A 4 7.25 0.36 17.78
C VAL A 4 8.10 1.52 17.27
N VAL A 5 7.52 2.44 16.50
CA VAL A 5 8.23 3.50 15.74
C VAL A 5 7.89 4.91 16.26
N GLY A 6 6.95 5.05 17.21
CA GLY A 6 6.65 6.33 17.84
C GLY A 6 7.79 6.83 18.74
N ARG A 7 7.75 8.11 19.11
CA ARG A 7 8.80 8.76 19.92
C ARG A 7 9.09 8.04 21.25
N MET A 8 8.06 7.46 21.87
CA MET A 8 8.13 6.67 23.12
C MET A 8 8.11 5.15 22.85
N GLY A 9 8.16 4.72 21.59
CA GLY A 9 8.10 3.31 21.20
C GLY A 9 9.45 2.61 21.29
N ALA A 10 9.46 1.29 21.07
CA ALA A 10 10.65 0.46 21.21
C ALA A 10 11.86 0.93 20.38
N LEU A 11 11.64 1.47 19.17
CA LEU A 11 12.68 2.04 18.31
C LEU A 11 12.82 3.57 18.44
N GLY A 12 11.96 4.22 19.24
CA GLY A 12 11.94 5.67 19.42
C GLY A 12 13.28 6.26 19.89
N PRO A 13 13.94 5.70 20.93
CA PRO A 13 15.24 6.19 21.39
C PRO A 13 16.36 6.05 20.36
N LEU A 14 16.36 4.96 19.58
CA LEU A 14 17.36 4.72 18.53
C LEU A 14 17.18 5.68 17.35
N LEU A 15 15.94 5.90 16.93
CA LEU A 15 15.62 6.91 15.90
C LEU A 15 15.91 8.33 16.38
N GLY A 16 15.66 8.61 17.66
CA GLY A 16 16.01 9.87 18.31
C GLY A 16 17.52 10.13 18.31
N ALA A 17 18.35 9.12 18.58
CA ALA A 17 19.81 9.22 18.50
C ALA A 17 20.30 9.56 17.07
N LEU A 18 19.56 9.11 16.06
CA LEU A 18 19.81 9.42 14.64
C LEU A 18 19.14 10.73 14.18
N HIS A 19 18.49 11.48 15.08
CA HIS A 19 17.71 12.70 14.79
C HIS A 19 16.59 12.49 13.76
N VAL A 20 16.09 11.25 13.61
CA VAL A 20 14.99 10.91 12.71
C VAL A 20 13.67 10.93 13.48
N GLN A 21 12.76 11.83 13.11
CA GLN A 21 11.39 11.84 13.63
C GLN A 21 10.43 11.31 12.58
N VAL A 22 9.78 10.19 12.89
CA VAL A 22 8.84 9.53 11.96
C VAL A 22 7.39 9.98 12.23
N ALA A 23 6.96 10.03 13.50
CA ALA A 23 5.62 10.47 13.87
C ALA A 23 5.32 11.90 13.38
N PHE A 24 4.07 12.17 13.01
CA PHE A 24 3.61 13.46 12.47
C PHE A 24 4.26 13.90 11.15
N THR A 25 4.89 12.99 10.42
CA THR A 25 5.46 13.27 9.09
C THR A 25 4.72 12.49 8.00
N THR A 26 4.90 12.90 6.73
CA THR A 26 4.41 12.13 5.58
C THR A 26 4.95 10.69 5.57
N SER A 27 6.15 10.45 6.10
CA SER A 27 6.68 9.09 6.21
C SER A 27 5.88 8.20 7.16
N ALA A 28 5.30 8.76 8.23
CA ALA A 28 4.38 8.01 9.10
C ALA A 28 3.09 7.64 8.37
N VAL A 29 2.58 8.51 7.48
CA VAL A 29 1.42 8.20 6.63
C VAL A 29 1.75 7.01 5.71
N VAL A 30 2.89 7.06 5.02
CA VAL A 30 3.34 5.98 4.13
C VAL A 30 3.50 4.66 4.89
N LEU A 31 4.07 4.69 6.10
CA LEU A 31 4.21 3.48 6.93
C LEU A 31 2.87 2.94 7.42
N ALA A 32 1.92 3.80 7.78
CA ALA A 32 0.57 3.39 8.14
C ALA A 32 -0.12 2.70 6.97
N GLN A 33 -0.08 3.31 5.79
CA GLN A 33 -0.62 2.75 4.56
C GLN A 33 0.05 1.42 4.18
N LEU A 34 1.38 1.34 4.25
CA LEU A 34 2.14 0.13 3.97
C LEU A 34 1.73 -1.01 4.91
N PHE A 35 1.65 -0.74 6.21
CA PHE A 35 1.28 -1.74 7.20
C PHE A 35 -0.11 -2.32 6.93
N VAL A 36 -1.07 -1.45 6.59
CA VAL A 36 -2.45 -1.84 6.37
C VAL A 36 -2.66 -2.49 4.99
N GLY A 37 -1.91 -2.07 3.97
CA GLY A 37 -1.97 -2.60 2.61
C GLY A 37 -1.15 -3.87 2.38
N ALA A 38 -0.07 -4.09 3.14
CA ALA A 38 0.87 -5.20 2.95
C ALA A 38 0.20 -6.59 2.91
N PRO A 39 -0.77 -6.94 3.78
CA PRO A 39 -1.39 -8.26 3.74
C PRO A 39 -2.07 -8.57 2.40
N PHE A 40 -2.65 -7.56 1.75
CA PHE A 40 -3.31 -7.70 0.45
C PHE A 40 -2.29 -7.98 -0.66
N TYR A 41 -1.20 -7.22 -0.68
CA TYR A 41 -0.11 -7.40 -1.65
C TYR A 41 0.57 -8.75 -1.46
N VAL A 42 0.95 -9.11 -0.22
CA VAL A 42 1.65 -10.37 0.08
C VAL A 42 0.80 -11.58 -0.32
N ARG A 43 -0.51 -11.55 -0.06
CA ARG A 43 -1.42 -12.63 -0.46
C ARG A 43 -1.46 -12.80 -1.98
N ALA A 44 -1.56 -11.70 -2.72
CA ALA A 44 -1.58 -11.72 -4.18
C ALA A 44 -0.24 -12.15 -4.77
N ALA A 45 0.87 -11.63 -4.24
CA ALA A 45 2.22 -12.01 -4.65
C ALA A 45 2.49 -13.51 -4.43
N ARG A 46 2.10 -14.05 -3.26
CA ARG A 46 2.21 -15.48 -2.98
C ARG A 46 1.41 -16.32 -3.99
N ALA A 47 0.18 -15.91 -4.30
CA ALA A 47 -0.63 -16.60 -5.30
C ALA A 47 -0.01 -16.52 -6.70
N GLY A 48 0.51 -15.35 -7.09
CA GLY A 48 1.19 -15.13 -8.36
C GLY A 48 2.43 -15.98 -8.54
N PHE A 49 3.31 -16.01 -7.53
CA PHE A 49 4.51 -16.84 -7.57
C PHE A 49 4.20 -18.34 -7.54
N ALA A 50 3.17 -18.75 -6.78
CA ALA A 50 2.73 -20.16 -6.76
C ALA A 50 2.12 -20.63 -8.09
N ALA A 51 1.62 -19.71 -8.92
CA ALA A 51 1.07 -20.01 -10.24
C ALA A 51 2.14 -20.16 -11.33
N VAL A 52 3.39 -19.77 -11.07
CA VAL A 52 4.49 -19.96 -12.03
C VAL A 52 4.86 -21.44 -12.08
N GLU A 53 4.68 -22.06 -13.23
CA GLU A 53 5.05 -23.47 -13.42
C GLU A 53 6.57 -23.66 -13.35
N ARG A 54 6.99 -24.69 -12.60
CA ARG A 54 8.41 -25.01 -12.41
C ARG A 54 9.16 -25.29 -13.72
N VAL A 55 8.46 -25.73 -14.77
CA VAL A 55 9.07 -26.00 -16.08
C VAL A 55 9.80 -24.78 -16.65
N TYR A 56 9.32 -23.56 -16.39
CA TYR A 56 9.97 -22.34 -16.85
C TYR A 56 11.29 -22.08 -16.10
N GLU A 57 11.34 -22.38 -14.80
CA GLU A 57 12.54 -22.23 -13.98
C GLU A 57 13.56 -23.36 -14.24
N GLU A 58 13.09 -24.56 -14.53
CA GLU A 58 13.94 -25.69 -14.92
C GLU A 58 14.57 -25.43 -16.30
N ALA A 59 13.79 -24.92 -17.27
CA ALA A 59 14.31 -24.51 -18.57
C ALA A 59 15.32 -23.35 -18.50
N SER A 60 15.14 -22.40 -17.57
CA SER A 60 16.14 -21.34 -17.39
C SER A 60 17.45 -21.87 -16.79
N ALA A 61 17.37 -22.87 -15.90
CA ALA A 61 18.52 -23.52 -15.31
C ALA A 61 19.34 -24.32 -16.36
N THR A 62 18.69 -24.99 -17.32
CA THR A 62 19.40 -25.69 -18.42
C THR A 62 20.13 -24.72 -19.35
N LEU A 63 19.66 -23.48 -19.46
CA LEU A 63 20.34 -22.38 -20.16
C LEU A 63 21.48 -21.73 -19.33
N GLY A 64 21.82 -22.30 -18.18
CA GLY A 64 22.91 -21.84 -17.31
C GLY A 64 22.57 -20.60 -16.47
N MET A 65 21.28 -20.24 -16.33
CA MET A 65 20.90 -19.12 -15.45
C MET A 65 20.91 -19.55 -13.97
N GLY A 66 21.58 -18.74 -13.15
CA GLY A 66 21.54 -18.89 -11.69
C GLY A 66 20.21 -18.41 -11.08
N PRO A 67 19.92 -18.76 -9.81
CA PRO A 67 18.62 -18.54 -9.17
C PRO A 67 18.12 -17.09 -9.20
N LEU A 68 18.99 -16.11 -8.93
CA LEU A 68 18.63 -14.69 -8.99
C LEU A 68 18.24 -14.23 -10.40
N ARG A 69 18.90 -14.77 -11.44
CA ARG A 69 18.58 -14.44 -12.84
C ARG A 69 17.26 -15.08 -13.25
N THR A 70 17.03 -16.34 -12.88
CA THR A 70 15.75 -17.03 -13.08
C THR A 70 14.61 -16.25 -12.40
N PHE A 71 14.76 -15.89 -11.14
CA PHE A 71 13.75 -15.13 -10.41
C PHE A 71 13.42 -13.79 -11.12
N ALA A 72 14.44 -12.99 -11.45
CA ALA A 72 14.23 -11.67 -12.02
C ALA A 72 13.75 -11.69 -13.49
N ARG A 73 14.15 -12.69 -14.29
CA ARG A 73 13.87 -12.74 -15.73
C ARG A 73 12.75 -13.71 -16.13
N VAL A 74 12.36 -14.62 -15.26
CA VAL A 74 11.34 -15.65 -15.53
C VAL A 74 10.22 -15.54 -14.51
N THR A 75 10.51 -15.80 -13.24
CA THR A 75 9.47 -15.89 -12.19
C THR A 75 8.72 -14.57 -11.99
N VAL A 76 9.44 -13.43 -11.86
CA VAL A 76 8.83 -12.12 -11.65
C VAL A 76 7.99 -11.65 -12.85
N PRO A 77 8.50 -11.70 -14.10
CA PRO A 77 7.70 -11.34 -15.28
C PRO A 77 6.44 -12.20 -15.45
N LEU A 78 6.52 -13.51 -15.18
CA LEU A 78 5.36 -14.40 -15.25
C LEU A 78 4.34 -14.13 -14.13
N ALA A 79 4.80 -13.78 -12.94
CA ALA A 79 3.94 -13.39 -11.82
C ALA A 79 3.42 -11.94 -11.92
N LEU A 80 3.88 -11.14 -12.88
CA LEU A 80 3.62 -9.70 -12.96
C LEU A 80 2.13 -9.34 -12.97
N PRO A 81 1.22 -10.05 -13.68
CA PRO A 81 -0.21 -9.74 -13.63
C PRO A 81 -0.78 -9.83 -12.22
N ALA A 82 -0.39 -10.87 -11.45
CA ALA A 82 -0.82 -11.05 -10.07
C ALA A 82 -0.19 -10.01 -9.13
N LEU A 83 1.09 -9.64 -9.34
CA LEU A 83 1.75 -8.58 -8.58
C LEU A 83 1.08 -7.22 -8.83
N ALA A 84 0.72 -6.91 -10.07
CA ALA A 84 0.02 -5.69 -10.44
C ALA A 84 -1.39 -5.64 -9.83
N GLY A 85 -2.17 -6.72 -9.94
CA GLY A 85 -3.49 -6.82 -9.30
C GLY A 85 -3.39 -6.70 -7.78
N GLY A 86 -2.40 -7.35 -7.17
CA GLY A 86 -2.08 -7.22 -5.75
C GLY A 86 -1.74 -5.80 -5.32
N ALA A 87 -0.95 -5.08 -6.12
CA ALA A 87 -0.60 -3.69 -5.85
C ALA A 87 -1.84 -2.79 -5.88
N VAL A 88 -2.74 -2.99 -6.85
CA VAL A 88 -4.00 -2.23 -6.91
C VAL A 88 -4.91 -2.51 -5.71
N LEU A 89 -5.04 -3.78 -5.30
CA LEU A 89 -5.83 -4.13 -4.10
C LEU A 89 -5.24 -3.52 -2.83
N ALA A 90 -3.91 -3.55 -2.66
CA ALA A 90 -3.24 -2.93 -1.53
C ALA A 90 -3.43 -1.40 -1.54
N TRP A 91 -3.38 -0.77 -2.71
CA TRP A 91 -3.60 0.66 -2.86
C TRP A 91 -5.05 1.06 -2.57
N ALA A 92 -6.03 0.30 -3.07
CA ALA A 92 -7.43 0.48 -2.75
C ALA A 92 -7.69 0.37 -1.24
N ARG A 93 -7.02 -0.58 -0.57
CA ARG A 93 -7.07 -0.69 0.89
C ARG A 93 -6.45 0.53 1.58
N ALA A 94 -5.31 1.03 1.10
CA ALA A 94 -4.61 2.16 1.67
C ALA A 94 -5.38 3.48 1.53
N LEU A 95 -6.15 3.68 0.45
CA LEU A 95 -7.01 4.85 0.26
C LEU A 95 -8.07 5.01 1.36
N GLY A 96 -8.64 3.88 1.82
CA GLY A 96 -9.64 3.87 2.88
C GLY A 96 -9.03 3.83 4.29
N GLU A 97 -7.72 4.04 4.43
CA GLU A 97 -7.07 4.07 5.74
C GLU A 97 -7.39 5.39 6.48
N PHE A 98 -7.77 5.28 7.75
CA PHE A 98 -8.09 6.39 8.64
C PHE A 98 -7.41 6.22 10.01
N GLY A 99 -7.69 5.10 10.69
CA GLY A 99 -7.35 4.91 12.10
C GLY A 99 -5.84 4.82 12.36
N ALA A 100 -5.10 4.10 11.54
CA ALA A 100 -3.65 4.01 11.70
C ALA A 100 -2.98 5.35 11.42
N THR A 101 -3.45 6.10 10.42
CA THR A 101 -2.92 7.42 10.06
C THR A 101 -3.20 8.44 11.17
N ILE A 102 -4.44 8.57 11.65
CA ILE A 102 -4.74 9.56 12.71
C ILE A 102 -3.96 9.27 14.00
N MET A 103 -3.81 8.00 14.37
CA MET A 103 -3.10 7.61 15.60
C MET A 103 -1.57 7.77 15.49
N PHE A 104 -0.99 7.65 14.29
CA PHE A 104 0.46 7.62 14.11
C PHE A 104 1.05 8.87 13.42
N ALA A 105 0.37 9.40 12.41
CA ALA A 105 0.77 10.58 11.65
C ALA A 105 -0.04 11.85 12.02
N GLY A 106 -1.12 11.71 12.79
CA GLY A 106 -2.00 12.83 13.12
C GLY A 106 -2.79 13.35 11.92
N ASN A 107 -3.35 14.55 12.06
CA ASN A 107 -4.14 15.23 11.03
C ASN A 107 -3.65 16.66 10.85
N LEU A 108 -2.44 16.85 10.28
CA LEU A 108 -1.90 18.18 10.00
C LEU A 108 -2.29 18.61 8.57
N PRO A 109 -3.11 19.67 8.41
CA PRO A 109 -3.46 20.20 7.09
C PRO A 109 -2.21 20.54 6.27
N GLY A 110 -2.19 20.11 5.01
CA GLY A 110 -1.06 20.34 4.11
C GLY A 110 0.17 19.45 4.34
N VAL A 111 0.18 18.58 5.36
CA VAL A 111 1.35 17.73 5.68
C VAL A 111 0.99 16.24 5.80
N THR A 112 0.06 15.90 6.69
CA THR A 112 -0.33 14.50 6.97
C THR A 112 -1.82 14.23 6.80
N GLN A 113 -2.62 15.27 6.57
CA GLN A 113 -4.05 15.14 6.31
C GLN A 113 -4.30 14.37 5.01
N THR A 114 -4.93 13.20 5.15
CA THR A 114 -5.43 12.39 4.04
C THR A 114 -6.88 12.72 3.74
N LEU A 115 -7.39 12.32 2.57
CA LEU A 115 -8.80 12.52 2.20
C LEU A 115 -9.79 11.97 3.25
N PRO A 116 -9.63 10.75 3.80
CA PRO A 116 -10.49 10.27 4.89
C PRO A 116 -10.46 11.16 6.13
N LEU A 117 -9.30 11.71 6.49
CA LEU A 117 -9.16 12.64 7.63
C LEU A 117 -9.84 13.99 7.36
N ALA A 118 -9.77 14.48 6.13
CA ALA A 118 -10.46 15.71 5.74
C ALA A 118 -11.99 15.53 5.73
N VAL A 119 -12.50 14.39 5.26
CA VAL A 119 -13.93 14.04 5.35
C VAL A 119 -14.39 14.00 6.82
N TYR A 120 -13.61 13.33 7.67
CA TYR A 120 -13.91 13.24 9.11
C TYR A 120 -13.95 14.62 9.77
N LEU A 121 -12.95 15.47 9.48
CA LEU A 121 -12.89 16.83 10.03
C LEU A 121 -14.07 17.69 9.56
N GLY A 122 -14.47 17.60 8.28
CA GLY A 122 -15.63 18.32 7.76
C GLY A 122 -16.94 17.92 8.46
N LEU A 123 -17.11 16.63 8.77
CA LEU A 123 -18.24 16.15 9.56
C LEU A 123 -18.20 16.67 11.00
N GLU A 124 -17.03 16.66 11.65
CA GLU A 124 -16.87 17.21 13.01
C GLU A 124 -17.10 18.73 13.06
N SER A 125 -16.72 19.47 12.03
CA SER A 125 -16.90 20.93 11.96
C SER A 125 -18.31 21.34 11.54
N GLY A 126 -19.19 20.40 11.21
CA GLY A 126 -20.55 20.66 10.73
C GLY A 126 -20.63 21.10 9.26
N ASP A 127 -19.52 21.06 8.52
CA ASP A 127 -19.46 21.35 7.08
C ASP A 127 -19.75 20.07 6.28
N VAL A 128 -21.03 19.68 6.31
CA VAL A 128 -21.52 18.45 5.67
C VAL A 128 -21.35 18.50 4.15
N ASP A 129 -21.47 19.68 3.55
CA ASP A 129 -21.32 19.86 2.11
C ASP A 129 -19.88 19.58 1.67
N LEU A 130 -18.88 20.12 2.37
CA LEU A 130 -17.48 19.81 2.12
C LEU A 130 -17.18 18.32 2.33
N ALA A 131 -17.66 17.75 3.43
CA ALA A 131 -17.44 16.34 3.74
C ALA A 131 -18.04 15.43 2.66
N ALA A 132 -19.25 15.72 2.19
CA ALA A 132 -19.92 14.99 1.12
C ALA A 132 -19.15 15.10 -0.21
N ALA A 133 -18.71 16.31 -0.57
CA ALA A 133 -17.92 16.52 -1.79
C ALA A 133 -16.62 15.70 -1.77
N LEU A 134 -15.88 15.73 -0.66
CA LEU A 134 -14.64 14.97 -0.49
C LEU A 134 -14.90 13.45 -0.49
N ALA A 135 -15.99 13.00 0.13
CA ALA A 135 -16.38 11.59 0.13
C ALA A 135 -16.70 11.08 -1.28
N VAL A 136 -17.42 11.88 -2.08
CA VAL A 136 -17.70 11.55 -3.49
C VAL A 136 -16.40 11.43 -4.28
N VAL A 137 -15.48 12.38 -4.16
CA VAL A 137 -14.17 12.31 -4.82
C VAL A 137 -13.41 11.04 -4.42
N LEU A 138 -13.37 10.72 -3.12
CA LEU A 138 -12.69 9.52 -2.63
C LEU A 138 -13.31 8.24 -3.21
N VAL A 139 -14.64 8.13 -3.22
CA VAL A 139 -15.36 6.98 -3.79
C VAL A 139 -15.12 6.87 -5.30
N THR A 140 -15.18 7.98 -6.04
CA THR A 140 -14.91 7.99 -7.49
C THR A 140 -13.50 7.49 -7.80
N VAL A 141 -12.49 7.96 -7.07
CA VAL A 141 -11.10 7.52 -7.25
C VAL A 141 -10.95 6.04 -6.91
N ALA A 142 -11.56 5.58 -5.81
CA ALA A 142 -11.51 4.17 -5.43
C ALA A 142 -12.15 3.27 -6.50
N LEU A 143 -13.33 3.64 -7.02
CA LEU A 143 -14.01 2.90 -8.08
C LEU A 143 -13.21 2.89 -9.39
N ALA A 144 -12.64 4.04 -9.79
CA ALA A 144 -11.81 4.13 -10.99
C ALA A 144 -10.62 3.18 -10.93
N VAL A 145 -9.98 3.07 -9.76
CA VAL A 145 -8.81 2.22 -9.59
C VAL A 145 -9.17 0.74 -9.52
N VAL A 146 -10.27 0.38 -8.87
CA VAL A 146 -10.79 -1.00 -8.91
C VAL A 146 -11.18 -1.39 -10.35
N ALA A 147 -11.81 -0.49 -11.10
CA ALA A 147 -12.16 -0.72 -12.50
C ALA A 147 -10.91 -0.90 -13.38
N ALA A 148 -9.89 -0.08 -13.19
CA ALA A 148 -8.61 -0.20 -13.88
C ALA A 148 -7.91 -1.53 -13.58
N ALA A 149 -7.90 -1.98 -12.32
CA ALA A 149 -7.38 -3.30 -11.95
C ALA A 149 -8.07 -4.42 -12.71
N ARG A 150 -9.42 -4.43 -12.68
CA ARG A 150 -10.21 -5.46 -13.37
C ARG A 150 -9.99 -5.45 -14.88
N ALA A 151 -9.79 -4.27 -15.47
CA ALA A 151 -9.50 -4.16 -16.90
C ALA A 151 -8.12 -4.72 -17.25
N LEU A 152 -7.11 -4.53 -16.39
CA LEU A 152 -5.76 -5.09 -16.56
C LEU A 152 -5.76 -6.62 -16.43
N GLU A 153 -6.45 -7.17 -15.42
CA GLU A 153 -6.59 -8.61 -15.23
C GLU A 153 -7.25 -9.29 -16.45
N ARG A 154 -8.33 -8.69 -16.98
CA ARG A 154 -9.03 -9.21 -18.16
C ARG A 154 -8.20 -9.19 -19.45
N ARG A 155 -7.18 -8.35 -19.55
CA ARG A 155 -6.28 -8.28 -20.72
C ARG A 155 -5.14 -9.31 -20.64
N ALA A 156 -4.88 -9.85 -19.45
CA ALA A 156 -3.81 -10.82 -19.21
C ALA A 156 -4.29 -12.28 -19.23
N ALA A 157 -5.62 -12.51 -19.21
CA ALA A 157 -6.28 -13.80 -19.38
C ALA A 157 -6.72 -14.01 -20.83
#